data_AF-A0A3D4Z828-F1
#
_entry.id   AF-A0A3D4Z828-F1
#
_cell.length_a   1.000
_cell.length_b   1.000
_cell.length_c   1.000
_cell.angle_alpha   90.00
_cell.angle_beta   90.00
_cell.angle_gamma   90.00
#
_symmetry.space_group_name_H-M   'P 1'
#
loop_
_entity.id
_entity.type
_entity.pdbx_description
1 polymer ?
#
loop_
_entity_poly.entity_id
_entity_poly.type
_entity_poly.pdbx_seq_one_letter_code
_entity_poly.pdbx_strand_id
1 'polypeptide(L)' 'KNLLFSAIEKFRSQRGDFSDFLIGLQAKQAGAESLYTFDKNLRTDPFFKIL' A
#
# COMPACT_ATOMS: atom_id res chain seq x y z
N LYS A 1 -15.10 -3.34 6.23
CA LYS A 1 -13.92 -3.38 7.14
C LYS A 1 -13.33 -1.99 7.22
N ASN A 2 -12.91 -1.53 8.41
CA ASN A 2 -12.29 -0.21 8.59
C ASN A 2 -10.94 -0.17 7.84
N LEU A 3 -10.74 0.87 7.02
CA LEU A 3 -9.52 1.10 6.24
C LEU A 3 -8.25 1.02 7.11
N LEU A 4 -8.30 1.61 8.31
CA LEU A 4 -7.21 1.62 9.28
C LEU A 4 -6.82 0.19 9.69
N PHE A 5 -7.81 -0.67 9.93
CA PHE A 5 -7.58 -2.05 10.33
C PHE A 5 -6.92 -2.85 9.19
N SER A 6 -7.37 -2.66 7.95
CA SER A 6 -6.76 -3.29 6.79
C SER A 6 -5.32 -2.80 6.52
N ALA A 7 -5.04 -1.52 6.79
CA ALA A 7 -3.68 -0.99 6.71
C ALA A 7 -2.77 -1.61 7.78
N ILE A 8 -3.26 -1.80 9.01
CA ILE A 8 -2.52 -2.47 10.10
C ILE A 8 -2.22 -3.93 9.73
N GLU A 9 -3.19 -4.67 9.20
CA GLU A 9 -2.98 -6.07 8.78
C GLU A 9 -1.90 -6.17 7.69
N LYS A 10 -1.90 -5.26 6.71
CA LYS A 10 -0.86 -5.21 5.68
C LYS A 10 0.50 -4.86 6.25
N PHE A 11 0.58 -3.82 7.08
CA PHE A 11 1.83 -3.40 7.73
C PHE A 11 2.48 -4.53 8.53
N ARG A 12 1.69 -5.37 9.21
CA ARG A 12 2.21 -6.51 9.98
C ARG A 12 2.75 -7.66 9.12
N SER A 13 2.33 -7.76 7.86
CA SER A 13 2.59 -8.91 6.99
C SER A 13 3.52 -8.61 5.82
N GLN A 14 3.85 -7.34 5.58
CA GLN A 14 4.62 -6.89 4.42
C GLN A 14 5.76 -5.96 4.83
N ARG A 15 6.68 -5.69 3.90
CA ARG A 15 7.75 -4.71 4.08
C ARG A 15 7.27 -3.36 3.55
N GLY A 16 7.40 -2.31 4.35
CA GLY A 16 6.92 -0.95 4.06
C GLY A 16 6.39 -0.28 5.32
N ASP A 17 6.15 1.02 5.23
CA ASP A 17 5.60 1.78 6.33
C ASP A 17 4.08 1.65 6.38
N PHE A 18 3.51 1.84 7.57
CA PHE A 18 2.05 1.85 7.74
C PHE A 18 1.37 2.87 6.82
N SER A 19 1.99 4.04 6.63
CA SER A 19 1.52 5.10 5.73
C SER A 19 1.39 4.61 4.28
N ASP A 20 2.34 3.79 3.80
CA ASP A 20 2.32 3.29 2.42
C ASP A 20 1.07 2.45 2.20
N PHE A 21 0.79 1.52 3.12
CA PHE A 21 -0.37 0.65 3.01
C PHE A 21 -1.69 1.41 3.18
N LEU A 22 -1.72 2.43 4.03
CA LEU A 22 -2.89 3.29 4.18
C LEU A 22 -3.18 4.06 2.89
N ILE A 23 -2.18 4.74 2.33
CA ILE A 23 -2.28 5.49 1.07
C ILE A 23 -2.66 4.53 -0.07
N GLY A 24 -2.02 3.37 -0.15
CA GLY A 24 -2.30 2.37 -1.17
C GLY A 24 -3.74 1.86 -1.10
N LEU A 25 -4.28 1.63 0.10
CA LEU A 25 -5.68 1.23 0.26
C LEU A 25 -6.65 2.36 -0.08
N GLN A 26 -6.33 3.62 0.26
CA GLN A 26 -7.12 4.79 -0.15
C GLN A 26 -7.16 4.93 -1.68
N ALA A 27 -6.01 4.80 -2.35
CA ALA A 27 -5.92 4.85 -3.80
C ALA A 27 -6.76 3.74 -4.46
N LYS A 28 -6.70 2.51 -3.93
CA LYS A 28 -7.57 1.40 -4.40
C LYS A 28 -9.05 1.71 -4.22
N GLN A 29 -9.45 2.27 -3.07
CA GLN A 29 -10.85 2.66 -2.84
C GLN A 29 -11.31 3.76 -3.79
N ALA A 30 -10.41 4.65 -4.20
CA ALA A 30 -10.66 5.66 -5.22
C ALA A 30 -10.66 5.11 -6.66
N GLY A 31 -10.41 3.80 -6.86
CA GLY A 31 -10.42 3.16 -8.17
C GLY A 31 -9.08 3.19 -8.91
N ALA A 32 -7.98 3.54 -8.24
CA ALA A 32 -6.66 3.47 -8.86
C ALA A 32 -6.25 2.02 -9.14
N GLU A 33 -5.71 1.76 -10.33
CA GLU A 33 -5.20 0.44 -10.73
C GLU A 33 -3.79 0.16 -10.20
N SER A 34 -3.00 1.20 -9.95
CA SER A 34 -1.62 1.11 -9.49
C SER A 34 -1.20 2.40 -8.78
N LEU A 35 -0.19 2.31 -7.91
CA LEU A 35 0.43 3.46 -7.25
C LEU A 35 1.93 3.49 -7.51
N TYR A 36 2.42 4.61 -8.05
CA TYR A 36 3.83 4.77 -8.37
C TYR A 36 4.60 5.34 -7.18
N THR A 37 5.78 4.79 -6.89
CA THR A 37 6.62 5.20 -5.76
C THR A 37 8.10 4.99 -6.08
N PHE A 38 8.98 5.72 -5.39
CA PHE A 38 10.43 5.49 -5.43
C PHE A 38 10.91 4.60 -4.28
N ASP A 39 10.04 4.22 -3.35
CA ASP A 39 10.40 3.33 -2.25
C ASP A 39 10.51 1.87 -2.71
N LYS A 40 11.75 1.40 -2.83
CA LYS A 40 12.10 0.05 -3.27
C LYS A 40 11.64 -1.03 -2.30
N ASN A 41 11.32 -0.71 -1.04
CA ASN A 41 10.83 -1.68 -0.07
C ASN A 41 9.45 -2.23 -0.45
N LEU A 42 8.65 -1.43 -1.17
CA LEU A 42 7.29 -1.78 -1.58
C LEU A 42 7.23 -2.67 -2.83
N ARG A 43 8.38 -3.04 -3.42
CA ARG A 43 8.46 -3.84 -4.64
C ARG A 43 7.75 -5.21 -4.56
N THR A 44 7.49 -5.71 -3.36
CA THR A 44 6.82 -7.00 -3.14
C THR A 44 5.30 -6.91 -3.19
N ASP A 45 4.72 -5.71 -3.07
CA ASP A 45 3.28 -5.52 -3.25
C ASP A 45 3.01 -5.11 -4.72
N PRO A 46 2.29 -5.93 -5.51
CA PRO A 46 2.11 -5.71 -6.93
C PRO A 46 1.31 -4.44 -7.28
N PHE A 47 0.62 -3.85 -6.30
CA PHE A 47 -0.06 -2.59 -6.45
C PHE A 47 0.90 -1.40 -6.55
N PHE A 48 2.06 -1.49 -5.91
CA PHE A 48 3.08 -0.45 -5.97
C PHE A 48 4.00 -0.69 -7.18
N LYS A 49 4.19 0.35 -8.00
CA LYS A 49 5.10 0.35 -9.14
C LYS A 49 6.30 1.21 -8.81
N ILE A 50 7.50 0.62 -8.88
CA ILE A 50 8.74 1.34 -8.61
C ILE A 50 9.14 2.13 -9.85
N LEU A 51 9.42 3.42 -9.66
CA LEU A 51 10.01 4.31 -10.67
C LEU A 51 11.54 4.39 -10.53
#